data_AF-A0A921LMX5-F1
#
_entry.id   AF-A0A921LMX5-F1
#
_cell.length_a   1.000
_cell.length_b   1.000
_cell.length_c   1.000
_cell.angle_alpha   90.00
_cell.angle_beta   90.00
_cell.angle_gamma   90.00
#
_symmetry.space_group_name_H-M   'P 1'
#
loop_
_entity.id
_entity.type
_entity.pdbx_description
1 polymer ?
#
loop_
_entity_poly.entity_id
_entity_poly.type
_entity_poly.pdbx_seq_one_letter_code
_entity_poly.pdbx_strand_id
1 'polypeptide(L)'
;MSKWEEKQVWPVLPLYLAAVTWPVASLVFPPYKLANLILVAVCSVVVYGAARYFCPMRVVRKLVPYATGSEDVDAMLTGIASNLDALHTLNDAIPDAQLSQAMNRMEKAGRSIVAVVENAPDKAPQIDRFARYYLPEVVKLMSAYVNLEKNGVKGENAAQIIAELRGNAETTATAFENQLDALYSAEALDISTDIEVLDSILKSQNLAK
;
A
#
# COMPACT_ATOMS: atom_id res chain seq x y z
N MET A 1 6.99 -2.85 13.96
CA MET A 1 8.47 -3.02 13.93
C MET A 1 8.84 -3.23 12.48
N SER A 2 9.55 -2.29 11.85
CA SER A 2 9.90 -2.38 10.42
C SER A 2 10.75 -3.62 10.15
N LYS A 3 10.31 -4.47 9.23
CA LYS A 3 10.97 -5.74 8.89
C LYS A 3 11.56 -5.63 7.48
N TRP A 4 12.81 -6.06 7.35
CA TRP A 4 13.56 -5.94 6.11
C TRP A 4 13.10 -7.02 5.13
N GLU A 5 12.57 -6.63 3.97
CA GLU A 5 12.43 -7.54 2.83
C GLU A 5 13.57 -7.33 1.83
N GLU A 6 14.34 -8.38 1.58
CA GLU A 6 15.44 -8.40 0.63
C GLU A 6 14.94 -8.92 -0.73
N LYS A 7 14.61 -8.03 -1.66
CA LYS A 7 14.25 -8.42 -3.04
C LYS A 7 15.52 -8.47 -3.90
N GLN A 8 15.92 -9.68 -4.30
CA GLN A 8 17.02 -9.89 -5.24
C GLN A 8 16.54 -9.66 -6.68
N VAL A 9 17.08 -8.65 -7.36
CA VAL A 9 16.73 -8.34 -8.76
C VAL A 9 17.89 -8.73 -9.66
N TRP A 10 17.59 -9.48 -10.73
CA TRP A 10 18.58 -9.86 -11.73
C TRP A 10 19.02 -8.63 -12.53
N PRO A 11 20.33 -8.32 -12.61
CA PRO A 11 20.79 -7.24 -13.46
C PRO A 11 20.52 -7.59 -14.92
N VAL A 12 19.81 -6.72 -15.64
CA VAL A 12 19.57 -6.83 -17.10
C VAL A 12 20.79 -6.38 -17.92
N LEU A 13 21.77 -5.74 -17.28
CA LEU A 13 22.99 -5.20 -17.90
C LEU A 13 23.84 -6.25 -18.65
N PRO A 14 24.05 -7.48 -18.15
CA PRO A 14 24.80 -8.52 -18.87
C PRO A 14 24.14 -8.92 -20.19
N LEU A 15 22.80 -8.89 -20.27
CA LEU A 15 22.04 -9.16 -21.50
C LEU A 15 22.25 -8.05 -22.54
N TYR A 16 22.22 -6.78 -22.10
CA TYR A 16 22.47 -5.65 -23.00
C TYR A 16 23.91 -5.64 -23.53
N LEU A 17 24.91 -5.93 -22.69
CA LEU A 17 26.31 -6.01 -23.12
C LEU A 17 26.53 -7.12 -24.14
N ALA A 18 25.91 -8.28 -23.95
CA ALA A 18 25.94 -9.38 -24.91
C ALA A 18 25.25 -9.04 -26.24
N ALA A 19 24.19 -8.22 -26.22
CA ALA A 19 23.51 -7.79 -27.44
C ALA A 19 24.35 -6.79 -28.25
N VAL A 20 25.07 -5.87 -27.60
CA VAL A 20 25.91 -4.85 -28.25
C VAL A 20 27.12 -5.45 -28.96
N THR A 21 27.59 -6.65 -28.60
CA THR A 21 28.71 -7.29 -29.29
C THR A 21 28.40 -7.63 -30.75
N TRP A 22 27.13 -7.88 -31.09
CA TRP A 22 26.71 -8.25 -32.44
C TRP A 22 26.84 -7.12 -33.47
N PRO A 23 26.28 -5.91 -33.26
CA PRO A 23 26.45 -4.79 -34.19
C PRO A 23 27.90 -4.30 -34.25
N VAL A 24 28.63 -4.29 -33.13
CA VAL A 24 30.05 -3.90 -33.09
C VAL A 24 30.90 -4.87 -33.91
N ALA A 25 30.68 -6.18 -33.75
CA ALA A 25 31.41 -7.17 -34.53
C ALA A 25 31.01 -7.16 -36.02
N SER A 26 29.75 -6.87 -36.34
CA SER A 26 29.28 -6.71 -37.72
C SER A 26 29.91 -5.51 -38.45
N LEU A 27 30.43 -4.52 -37.71
CA LEU A 27 31.12 -3.37 -38.29
C LEU A 27 32.58 -3.67 -38.63
N VAL A 28 33.19 -4.61 -37.90
CA VAL A 28 34.63 -4.94 -37.99
C VAL A 28 34.88 -6.18 -38.87
N PHE A 29 33.96 -7.15 -38.86
CA PHE A 29 34.10 -8.41 -39.59
C PHE A 29 33.00 -8.60 -40.63
N PRO A 30 33.32 -9.11 -41.84
CA PRO A 30 32.30 -9.43 -42.83
C PRO A 30 31.35 -10.52 -42.30
N PRO A 31 30.04 -10.24 -42.14
CA PRO A 31 29.11 -11.11 -41.42
C PRO A 31 28.66 -12.34 -42.22
N TYR A 32 29.01 -12.42 -43.50
CA TYR A 32 28.59 -13.49 -44.42
C TYR A 32 29.46 -14.76 -44.34
N LYS A 33 30.49 -14.81 -43.48
CA LYS A 33 31.31 -16.01 -43.27
C LYS A 33 30.91 -16.74 -41.98
N LEU A 34 30.56 -18.03 -42.10
CA LEU A 34 30.20 -18.91 -40.97
C LEU A 34 31.25 -18.90 -39.84
N ALA A 35 32.55 -18.87 -40.19
CA ALA A 35 33.64 -18.81 -39.21
C ALA A 35 33.60 -17.54 -38.34
N ASN A 36 33.26 -16.40 -38.94
CA ASN A 36 33.17 -15.13 -38.22
C ASN A 36 31.95 -15.12 -37.29
N LEU A 37 30.83 -15.70 -37.72
CA LEU A 37 29.63 -15.81 -36.88
C LEU A 37 29.88 -16.67 -35.63
N ILE A 38 30.61 -17.78 -35.76
CA ILE A 38 31.00 -18.62 -34.63
C ILE A 38 31.90 -17.83 -33.66
N LEU A 39 32.86 -17.07 -34.17
CA LEU A 39 33.77 -16.25 -33.35
C LEU A 39 32.99 -15.17 -32.56
N VAL A 40 32.05 -14.49 -33.20
CA VAL A 40 31.20 -13.48 -32.55
C VAL A 40 30.29 -14.10 -31.47
N ALA A 41 29.72 -15.27 -31.74
CA ALA A 41 28.91 -16.00 -30.76
C ALA A 41 29.74 -16.37 -29.52
N VAL A 42 30.96 -16.86 -29.71
CA VAL A 42 31.89 -17.17 -28.60
C VAL A 42 32.26 -15.90 -27.83
N CYS A 43 32.57 -14.80 -28.52
CA CYS A 43 32.85 -13.51 -27.86
C CYS A 43 31.66 -13.00 -27.03
N SER A 44 30.43 -13.13 -27.53
CA SER A 44 29.20 -12.71 -26.83
C SER A 44 29.00 -13.50 -25.53
N VAL A 45 29.24 -14.83 -25.54
CA VAL A 45 29.17 -15.69 -24.35
C VAL A 45 30.25 -15.32 -23.32
N VAL A 46 31.47 -15.02 -23.77
CA VAL A 46 32.57 -14.57 -22.90
C VAL A 46 32.25 -13.21 -22.26
N VAL A 47 31.72 -12.25 -23.04
CA VAL A 47 31.29 -10.94 -22.55
C VAL A 47 30.14 -11.08 -21.55
N TYR A 48 29.17 -11.95 -21.81
CA TYR A 48 28.08 -12.24 -20.87
C TYR A 48 28.59 -12.81 -19.54
N GLY A 49 29.51 -13.77 -19.59
CA GLY A 49 30.12 -14.37 -18.39
C GLY A 49 30.93 -13.35 -17.58
N ALA A 50 31.76 -12.55 -18.24
CA ALA A 50 32.54 -11.49 -17.61
C ALA A 50 31.64 -10.40 -17.01
N ALA A 51 30.58 -9.99 -17.71
CA ALA A 51 29.61 -9.02 -17.22
C ALA A 51 28.86 -9.54 -15.99
N ARG A 52 28.52 -10.83 -15.95
CA ARG A 52 27.91 -11.47 -14.77
C ARG A 52 28.87 -11.52 -13.57
N TYR A 53 30.17 -11.67 -13.81
CA TYR A 53 31.19 -11.62 -12.76
C TYR A 53 31.41 -10.20 -12.22
N PHE A 54 31.46 -9.20 -13.10
CA PHE A 54 31.70 -7.80 -12.72
C PHE A 54 30.45 -7.06 -12.21
N CYS A 55 29.24 -7.54 -12.46
CA CYS A 55 27.99 -6.95 -11.97
C CYS A 55 27.34 -7.84 -10.91
N PRO A 56 27.73 -7.73 -9.62
CA PRO A 56 27.11 -8.51 -8.55
C PRO A 56 25.62 -8.17 -8.40
N MET A 57 24.83 -9.16 -7.99
CA MET A 57 23.40 -9.01 -7.67
C MET A 57 23.18 -7.82 -6.74
N ARG A 58 22.42 -6.83 -7.21
CA ARG A 58 22.08 -5.67 -6.40
C ARG A 58 20.89 -6.02 -5.51
N VAL A 59 21.14 -6.25 -4.23
CA VAL A 59 20.10 -6.42 -3.22
C VAL A 59 19.49 -5.04 -2.96
N VAL A 60 18.26 -4.81 -3.41
CA VAL A 60 17.54 -3.58 -3.11
C VAL A 60 16.73 -3.81 -1.84
N ARG A 61 17.22 -3.29 -0.72
CA ARG A 61 16.48 -3.29 0.55
C ARG A 61 15.35 -2.28 0.44
N LYS A 62 14.10 -2.74 0.38
CA LYS A 62 12.93 -1.87 0.51
C LYS A 62 12.48 -1.90 1.97
N LEU A 63 12.31 -0.73 2.55
CA LEU A 63 11.73 -0.59 3.89
C LEU A 63 10.24 -0.93 3.74
N VAL A 64 9.81 -2.11 4.20
CA VAL A 64 8.39 -2.44 4.28
C VAL A 64 7.93 -2.03 5.68
N PRO A 65 7.08 -0.99 5.81
CA PRO A 65 6.64 -0.50 7.12
C PRO A 65 5.77 -1.53 7.85
N TYR A 66 5.03 -2.34 7.08
CA TYR A 66 4.19 -3.43 7.54
C TYR A 66 4.80 -4.77 7.10
N ALA A 67 4.68 -5.81 7.92
CA ALA A 67 5.26 -7.12 7.63
C ALA A 67 4.19 -8.20 7.88
N THR A 68 3.06 -8.04 7.21
CA THR A 68 1.89 -8.92 7.38
C THR A 68 2.06 -10.28 6.72
N GLY A 69 3.12 -10.46 5.91
CA GLY A 69 3.41 -11.71 5.19
C GLY A 69 2.75 -11.79 3.81
N SER A 70 2.07 -10.73 3.37
CA SER A 70 1.49 -10.58 2.04
C SER A 70 1.85 -9.22 1.44
N GLU A 71 2.53 -9.22 0.28
CA GLU A 71 2.93 -7.99 -0.44
C GLU A 71 1.71 -7.11 -0.76
N ASP A 72 0.56 -7.71 -1.07
CA ASP A 72 -0.67 -6.98 -1.39
C ASP A 72 -1.26 -6.25 -0.18
N VAL A 73 -1.24 -6.89 0.99
CA VAL A 73 -1.75 -6.30 2.24
C VAL A 73 -0.81 -5.19 2.70
N ASP A 74 0.50 -5.42 2.66
CA ASP A 74 1.50 -4.41 3.04
C ASP A 74 1.45 -3.19 2.12
N ALA A 75 1.24 -3.38 0.81
CA ALA A 75 1.03 -2.30 -0.15
C ALA A 75 -0.27 -1.52 0.15
N MET A 76 -1.37 -2.22 0.47
CA MET A 76 -2.63 -1.59 0.85
C MET A 76 -2.49 -0.75 2.12
N LEU A 77 -1.89 -1.29 3.18
CA LEU A 77 -1.66 -0.57 4.45
C LEU A 77 -0.77 0.65 4.26
N THR A 78 0.25 0.55 3.40
CA THR A 78 1.10 1.69 3.03
C THR A 78 0.28 2.78 2.31
N GLY A 79 -0.61 2.40 1.40
CA GLY A 79 -1.51 3.33 0.73
C GLY A 79 -2.48 4.03 1.68
N ILE A 80 -3.03 3.30 2.65
CA ILE A 80 -3.89 3.86 3.70
C ILE A 80 -3.10 4.88 4.53
N ALA A 81 -1.92 4.51 5.02
CA ALA A 81 -1.08 5.38 5.82
C ALA A 81 -0.74 6.69 5.09
N SER A 82 -0.36 6.60 3.81
CA SER A 82 -0.09 7.79 2.99
C SER A 82 -1.30 8.71 2.85
N ASN A 83 -2.51 8.16 2.71
CA ASN A 83 -3.73 8.97 2.63
C ASN A 83 -4.09 9.60 3.98
N LEU A 84 -3.88 8.89 5.09
CA LEU A 84 -4.10 9.44 6.44
C LEU A 84 -3.11 10.56 6.75
N ASP A 85 -1.85 10.44 6.33
CA ASP A 85 -0.86 11.51 6.48
C ASP A 85 -1.20 12.73 5.61
N ALA A 86 -1.75 12.50 4.40
CA ALA A 86 -2.29 13.57 3.57
C ALA A 86 -3.50 14.24 4.26
N LEU A 87 -4.40 13.45 4.87
CA LEU A 87 -5.54 13.96 5.62
C LEU A 87 -5.09 14.82 6.82
N HIS A 88 -4.07 14.38 7.55
CA HIS A 88 -3.46 15.14 8.65
C HIS A 88 -2.90 16.49 8.16
N THR A 89 -2.14 16.46 7.07
CA THR A 89 -1.57 17.68 6.47
C THR A 89 -2.66 18.65 6.00
N LEU A 90 -3.78 18.13 5.47
CA LEU A 90 -4.93 18.95 5.09
C LEU A 90 -5.63 19.52 6.33
N ASN A 91 -5.74 18.75 7.40
CA ASN A 91 -6.34 19.17 8.66
C ASN A 91 -5.60 20.38 9.25
N ASP A 92 -4.26 20.36 9.25
CA ASP A 92 -3.44 21.47 9.74
C ASP A 92 -3.65 22.77 8.96
N ALA A 93 -4.10 22.67 7.70
CA ALA A 93 -4.39 23.81 6.84
C ALA A 93 -5.83 24.34 6.98
N ILE A 94 -6.69 23.68 7.76
CA ILE A 94 -8.10 24.02 7.89
C ILE A 94 -8.32 24.95 9.10
N PRO A 95 -8.89 26.16 8.91
CA PRO A 95 -9.18 27.08 10.01
C PRO A 95 -10.44 26.69 10.81
N ASP A 96 -11.27 25.80 10.27
CA ASP A 96 -12.54 25.38 10.85
C ASP A 96 -12.36 24.29 11.91
N ALA A 97 -12.64 24.65 13.18
CA ALA A 97 -12.48 23.74 14.31
C ALA A 97 -13.39 22.51 14.25
N GLN A 98 -14.61 22.63 13.72
CA GLN A 98 -15.54 21.50 13.66
C GLN A 98 -15.12 20.51 12.60
N LEU A 99 -14.77 21.00 11.40
CA LEU A 99 -14.24 20.15 10.34
C LEU A 99 -12.94 19.47 10.78
N SER A 100 -12.08 20.21 11.47
CA SER A 100 -10.84 19.68 12.01
C SER A 100 -11.06 18.56 13.04
N GLN A 101 -12.05 18.70 13.91
CA GLN A 101 -12.43 17.65 14.86
C GLN A 101 -12.89 16.36 14.15
N ALA A 102 -13.73 16.48 13.12
CA ALA A 102 -14.17 15.34 12.33
C ALA A 102 -12.99 14.66 11.62
N MET A 103 -12.06 15.44 11.06
CA MET A 103 -10.84 14.92 10.42
C MET A 103 -9.90 14.21 11.40
N ASN A 104 -9.73 14.74 12.60
CA ASN A 104 -8.98 14.08 13.66
C ASN A 104 -9.60 12.72 14.05
N ARG A 105 -10.93 12.64 14.12
CA ARG A 105 -11.64 11.36 14.35
C ARG A 105 -11.42 10.37 13.21
N MET A 106 -11.56 10.83 11.96
CA MET A 106 -11.26 10.03 10.77
C MET A 106 -9.82 9.51 10.78
N GLU A 107 -8.84 10.36 11.10
CA GLU A 107 -7.44 9.96 11.19
C GLU A 107 -7.24 8.91 12.28
N LYS A 108 -7.77 9.15 13.49
CA LYS A 108 -7.64 8.22 14.62
C LYS A 108 -8.26 6.86 14.32
N ALA A 109 -9.48 6.84 13.75
CA ALA A 109 -10.14 5.62 13.34
C ALA A 109 -9.37 4.90 12.22
N GLY A 110 -8.93 5.64 11.20
CA GLY A 110 -8.13 5.10 10.10
C GLY A 110 -6.79 4.48 10.55
N ARG A 111 -6.06 5.15 11.46
CA ARG A 111 -4.82 4.60 12.04
C ARG A 111 -5.09 3.37 12.89
N SER A 112 -6.21 3.32 13.59
CA SER A 112 -6.63 2.15 14.36
C SER A 112 -7.00 0.98 13.43
N ILE A 113 -7.66 1.24 12.30
CA ILE A 113 -7.96 0.23 11.27
C ILE A 113 -6.66 -0.39 10.74
N VAL A 114 -5.65 0.44 10.43
CA VAL A 114 -4.32 -0.03 10.00
C VAL A 114 -3.70 -0.93 11.06
N ALA A 115 -3.73 -0.51 12.34
CA ALA A 115 -3.17 -1.30 13.43
C ALA A 115 -3.88 -2.66 13.61
N VAL A 116 -5.21 -2.71 13.47
CA VAL A 116 -5.97 -3.97 13.55
C VAL A 116 -5.57 -4.92 12.42
N VAL A 117 -5.47 -4.42 11.18
CA VAL A 117 -5.11 -5.26 10.02
C VAL A 117 -3.63 -5.63 10.00
N GLU A 118 -2.75 -4.80 10.56
CA GLU A 118 -1.35 -5.16 10.79
C GLU A 118 -1.23 -6.37 11.72
N ASN A 119 -2.05 -6.43 12.78
CA ASN A 119 -2.07 -7.55 13.73
C ASN A 119 -2.85 -8.77 13.21
N ALA A 120 -3.90 -8.56 12.42
CA ALA A 120 -4.76 -9.59 11.85
C ALA A 120 -4.90 -9.40 10.32
N PRO A 121 -3.91 -9.86 9.53
CA PRO A 121 -3.90 -9.67 8.07
C PRO A 121 -5.11 -10.29 7.35
N ASP A 122 -5.73 -11.31 7.93
CA ASP A 122 -6.94 -11.97 7.39
C ASP A 122 -8.15 -11.02 7.28
N LYS A 123 -8.12 -9.88 7.99
CA LYS A 123 -9.15 -8.85 7.91
C LYS A 123 -8.93 -7.85 6.77
N ALA A 124 -7.80 -7.92 6.06
CA ALA A 124 -7.49 -7.02 4.94
C ALA A 124 -8.59 -6.94 3.86
N PRO A 125 -9.25 -8.04 3.44
CA PRO A 125 -10.34 -7.97 2.46
C PRO A 125 -11.53 -7.13 2.90
N GLN A 126 -11.76 -7.01 4.22
CA GLN A 126 -12.87 -6.24 4.78
C GLN A 126 -12.67 -4.72 4.63
N ILE A 127 -11.41 -4.28 4.49
CA ILE A 127 -11.05 -2.87 4.35
C ILE A 127 -10.56 -2.50 2.94
N ASP A 128 -10.57 -3.43 1.98
CA ASP A 128 -10.06 -3.19 0.61
C ASP A 128 -10.80 -2.02 -0.08
N ARG A 129 -12.13 -1.99 0.04
CA ARG A 129 -12.94 -0.88 -0.52
C ARG A 129 -12.68 0.45 0.18
N PHE A 130 -12.48 0.40 1.49
CA PHE A 130 -12.12 1.58 2.29
C PHE A 130 -10.79 2.16 1.80
N ALA A 131 -9.79 1.31 1.61
CA ALA A 131 -8.46 1.72 1.14
C ALA A 131 -8.48 2.27 -0.29
N ARG A 132 -9.20 1.60 -1.21
CA ARG A 132 -9.16 1.91 -2.65
C ARG A 132 -10.08 3.04 -3.08
N TYR A 133 -11.25 3.17 -2.44
CA TYR A 133 -12.31 4.06 -2.94
C TYR A 133 -12.70 5.13 -1.92
N TYR A 134 -12.92 4.77 -0.67
CA TYR A 134 -13.52 5.70 0.29
C TYR A 134 -12.50 6.69 0.85
N LEU A 135 -11.38 6.20 1.40
CA LEU A 135 -10.37 7.06 2.02
C LEU A 135 -9.74 8.08 1.03
N PRO A 136 -9.34 7.69 -0.21
CA PRO A 136 -8.81 8.65 -1.18
C PRO A 136 -9.83 9.73 -1.58
N GLU A 137 -11.13 9.38 -1.67
CA GLU A 137 -12.16 10.36 -2.01
C GLU A 137 -12.36 11.38 -0.89
N VAL A 138 -12.27 10.97 0.38
CA VAL A 138 -12.30 11.89 1.52
C VAL A 138 -11.13 12.88 1.46
N VAL A 139 -9.91 12.40 1.21
CA VAL A 139 -8.72 13.27 1.06
C VAL A 139 -8.93 14.28 -0.08
N LYS A 140 -9.49 13.84 -1.20
CA LYS A 140 -9.79 14.69 -2.35
C LYS A 140 -10.84 15.76 -2.02
N LEU A 141 -11.90 15.41 -1.30
CA LEU A 141 -12.92 16.35 -0.85
C LEU A 141 -12.35 17.40 0.13
N MET A 142 -11.53 16.98 1.09
CA MET A 142 -10.88 17.90 2.04
C MET A 142 -9.85 18.80 1.36
N SER A 143 -9.15 18.30 0.34
CA SER A 143 -8.27 19.10 -0.50
C SER A 143 -9.04 20.17 -1.28
N ALA A 144 -10.20 19.82 -1.84
CA ALA A 144 -11.08 20.78 -2.51
C ALA A 144 -11.52 21.91 -1.56
N TYR A 145 -11.85 21.57 -0.31
CA TYR A 145 -12.17 22.57 0.72
C TYR A 145 -11.02 23.53 1.00
N VAL A 146 -9.83 23.00 1.29
CA VAL A 146 -8.63 23.82 1.54
C VAL A 146 -8.34 24.75 0.36
N ASN A 147 -8.54 24.27 -0.88
CA ASN A 147 -8.38 25.11 -2.06
C ASN A 147 -9.46 26.20 -2.19
N LEU A 148 -10.72 25.91 -1.83
CA LEU A 148 -11.80 26.90 -1.82
C LEU A 148 -11.53 28.01 -0.80
N GLU A 149 -11.09 27.65 0.41
CA GLU A 149 -10.68 28.59 1.46
C GLU A 149 -9.49 29.45 1.02
N LYS A 150 -8.42 28.81 0.49
CA LYS A 150 -7.22 29.53 0.01
C LYS A 150 -7.49 30.51 -1.12
N ASN A 151 -8.35 30.12 -2.06
CA ASN A 151 -8.69 30.98 -3.20
C ASN A 151 -9.70 32.07 -2.84
N GLY A 152 -10.22 32.08 -1.60
CA GLY A 152 -11.10 33.13 -1.10
C GLY A 152 -12.37 33.27 -1.93
N VAL A 153 -12.95 32.15 -2.41
CA VAL A 153 -14.16 32.16 -3.23
C VAL A 153 -15.34 32.62 -2.36
N LYS A 154 -15.57 33.94 -2.33
CA LYS A 154 -16.64 34.58 -1.56
C LYS A 154 -17.90 34.64 -2.40
N GLY A 155 -18.83 33.73 -2.14
CA GLY A 155 -20.17 33.72 -2.70
C GLY A 155 -21.10 32.85 -1.86
N GLU A 156 -22.41 33.11 -1.92
CA GLU A 156 -23.43 32.36 -1.16
C GLU A 156 -23.35 30.84 -1.43
N ASN A 157 -23.03 30.45 -2.66
CA ASN A 157 -22.79 29.06 -3.06
C ASN A 157 -21.59 28.41 -2.34
N ALA A 158 -20.51 29.16 -2.07
CA ALA A 158 -19.34 28.61 -1.38
C ALA A 158 -19.66 28.33 0.09
N ALA A 159 -20.39 29.23 0.75
CA ALA A 159 -20.83 29.03 2.13
C ALA A 159 -21.74 27.80 2.27
N GLN A 160 -22.65 27.57 1.32
CA GLN A 160 -23.48 26.37 1.29
C GLN A 160 -22.64 25.09 1.12
N ILE A 161 -21.72 25.06 0.16
CA ILE A 161 -20.84 23.90 -0.08
C ILE A 161 -20.02 23.58 1.17
N ILE A 162 -19.51 24.59 1.87
CA ILE A 162 -18.75 24.43 3.12
C ILE A 162 -19.64 23.82 4.22
N ALA A 163 -20.88 24.29 4.36
CA ALA A 163 -21.81 23.76 5.35
C ALA A 163 -22.18 22.29 5.06
N GLU A 164 -22.45 21.95 3.79
CA GLU A 164 -22.70 20.57 3.36
C GLU A 164 -21.48 19.69 3.64
N LEU A 165 -20.27 20.19 3.39
CA LEU A 165 -19.05 19.44 3.63
C LEU A 165 -18.82 19.16 5.13
N ARG A 166 -19.15 20.10 6.03
CA ARG A 166 -19.09 19.83 7.49
C ARG A 166 -20.04 18.71 7.90
N GLY A 167 -21.29 18.75 7.45
CA GLY A 167 -22.27 17.71 7.76
C GLY A 167 -21.84 16.34 7.24
N ASN A 168 -21.27 16.32 6.03
CA ASN A 168 -20.74 15.12 5.41
C ASN A 168 -19.48 14.61 6.13
N ALA A 169 -18.62 15.50 6.62
CA ALA A 169 -17.41 15.12 7.35
C ALA A 169 -17.75 14.41 8.67
N GLU A 170 -18.74 14.88 9.43
CA GLU A 170 -19.19 14.21 10.66
C GLU A 170 -19.79 12.82 10.39
N THR A 171 -20.59 12.72 9.33
CA THR A 171 -21.17 11.44 8.90
C THR A 171 -20.08 10.48 8.45
N THR A 172 -19.06 11.00 7.76
CA THR A 172 -17.90 10.22 7.29
C THR A 172 -17.02 9.77 8.46
N ALA A 173 -16.78 10.62 9.46
CA ALA A 173 -16.07 10.25 10.69
C ALA A 173 -16.78 9.12 11.42
N THR A 174 -18.10 9.20 11.54
CA THR A 174 -18.91 8.13 12.12
C THR A 174 -18.82 6.84 11.30
N ALA A 175 -18.79 6.93 9.96
CA ALA A 175 -18.60 5.75 9.11
C ALA A 175 -17.22 5.09 9.28
N PHE A 176 -16.17 5.87 9.49
CA PHE A 176 -14.83 5.35 9.79
C PHE A 176 -14.80 4.62 11.14
N GLU A 177 -15.44 5.18 12.16
CA GLU A 177 -15.57 4.56 13.48
C GLU A 177 -16.38 3.26 13.40
N ASN A 178 -17.51 3.27 12.69
CA ASN A 178 -18.31 2.05 12.48
C ASN A 178 -17.53 0.97 11.71
N GLN A 179 -16.71 1.36 10.73
CA GLN A 179 -15.85 0.42 10.00
C GLN A 179 -14.80 -0.20 10.93
N LEU A 180 -14.23 0.58 11.85
CA LEU A 180 -13.32 0.08 12.88
C LEU A 180 -14.04 -0.89 13.83
N ASP A 181 -15.24 -0.53 14.29
CA ASP A 181 -16.03 -1.37 15.19
C ASP A 181 -16.44 -2.69 14.54
N ALA A 182 -16.73 -2.67 13.23
CA ALA A 182 -17.02 -3.89 12.46
C ALA A 182 -15.83 -4.85 12.44
N LEU A 183 -14.60 -4.33 12.36
CA LEU A 183 -13.38 -5.16 12.40
C LEU A 183 -13.17 -5.82 13.76
N TYR A 184 -13.56 -5.17 14.85
CA TYR A 184 -13.53 -5.78 16.19
C TYR A 184 -14.69 -6.75 16.41
N SER A 185 -15.88 -6.44 15.89
CA SER A 185 -17.06 -7.30 16.04
C SER A 185 -16.90 -8.64 15.30
N ALA A 186 -16.25 -8.63 14.14
CA ALA A 186 -15.90 -9.86 13.42
C ALA A 186 -15.01 -10.80 14.25
N GLU A 187 -14.19 -10.28 15.15
CA GLU A 187 -13.33 -11.06 16.05
C GLU A 187 -14.08 -11.60 17.26
N ALA A 188 -15.08 -10.87 17.77
CA ALA A 188 -15.93 -11.35 18.86
C ALA A 188 -16.81 -12.54 18.45
N LEU A 189 -17.25 -12.61 17.19
CA LEU A 189 -18.01 -13.76 16.69
C LEU A 189 -17.18 -15.04 16.65
N ASP A 190 -15.92 -14.96 16.21
CA ASP A 190 -15.01 -16.10 16.13
C ASP A 190 -14.72 -16.69 17.53
N ILE A 191 -14.52 -15.82 18.52
CA ILE A 191 -14.35 -16.22 19.93
C ILE A 191 -15.62 -16.87 20.48
N SER A 192 -16.82 -16.37 20.13
CA SER A 192 -18.09 -16.94 20.60
C SER A 192 -18.32 -18.35 20.05
N THR A 193 -17.98 -18.60 18.79
CA THR A 193 -18.03 -19.94 18.19
C THR A 193 -17.02 -20.87 18.81
N ASP A 194 -15.81 -20.40 19.12
CA ASP A 194 -14.80 -21.20 19.81
C ASP A 194 -15.23 -21.56 21.24
N ILE A 195 -15.90 -20.65 21.96
CA ILE A 195 -16.47 -20.91 23.28
C ILE A 195 -17.59 -21.94 23.20
N GLU A 196 -18.49 -21.86 22.21
CA GLU A 196 -19.54 -22.86 22.01
C GLU A 196 -18.96 -24.25 21.66
N VAL A 197 -17.91 -24.31 20.84
CA VAL A 197 -17.20 -25.54 20.53
C VAL A 197 -16.51 -26.09 21.78
N LEU A 198 -15.83 -25.25 22.57
CA LEU A 198 -15.21 -25.66 23.82
C LEU A 198 -16.24 -26.15 24.84
N ASP A 199 -17.39 -25.48 24.98
CA ASP A 199 -18.50 -25.92 25.84
C ASP A 199 -19.08 -27.26 25.37
N SER A 200 -19.21 -27.47 24.06
CA SER A 200 -19.61 -28.76 23.47
C SER A 200 -18.58 -29.88 23.74
N ILE A 201 -17.29 -29.57 23.68
CA ILE A 201 -16.20 -30.50 24.01
C ILE A 201 -16.16 -30.81 25.52
N LEU A 202 -16.40 -29.81 26.38
CA LEU A 202 -16.42 -29.97 27.84
C LEU A 202 -17.66 -30.76 28.31
N LYS A 203 -18.82 -30.53 27.68
CA LYS A 203 -20.05 -31.30 27.92
C LYS A 203 -19.94 -32.74 27.40
N SER A 204 -19.36 -32.95 26.23
CA SER A 204 -19.17 -34.31 25.67
C SER A 204 -18.14 -35.14 26.45
N GLN A 205 -17.17 -34.50 27.10
CA GLN A 205 -16.19 -35.16 27.98
C GLN A 205 -16.63 -35.26 29.45
N ASN A 206 -17.85 -34.83 29.79
CA ASN A 206 -18.40 -34.88 31.15
C ASN A 206 -17.55 -34.10 32.20
N LEU A 207 -16.84 -33.07 31.74
CA LEU A 207 -15.93 -32.23 32.54
C LEU A 207 -16.57 -30.91 32.99
N ALA A 208 -17.70 -30.53 32.40
CA ALA A 208 -18.56 -29.46 32.89
C ALA A 208 -19.78 -30.07 33.58
N LYS A 209 -19.98 -29.75 34.87
CA LYS A 209 -21.13 -30.18 35.67
C LYS A 209 -22.17 -29.07 35.74
#